data_AF-A0A813BVZ1-F1
#
_entry.id   AF-A0A813BVZ1-F1
#
_cell.length_a   1.000
_cell.length_b   1.000
_cell.length_c   1.000
_cell.angle_alpha   90.00
_cell.angle_beta   90.00
_cell.angle_gamma   90.00
#
_symmetry.space_group_name_H-M   'P 1'
#
loop_
_entity.id
_entity.type
_entity.pdbx_description
1 polymer ?
#
loop_
_entity_poly.entity_id
_entity_poly.type
_entity_poly.pdbx_seq_one_letter_code
_entity_poly.pdbx_strand_id
1 'polypeptide(L)'
;MLPKSPNLPLARGKTFVGYFTLRWQQDTYELGRHYLVLCHGHLSTGKHIINARVKTSKTFPATSRVSAAGKPAWTQAEALCLLARGDQPFSLLLVLIRTGRTHQIRVHLKHAGHPTVCDEKYTDPAIFAEDVAWSSAGNFKIPRR
;
A
#
# COMPACT_ATOMS: atom_id res chain seq x y z
N MET A 1 -6.85 -9.03 5.58
CA MET A 1 -6.37 -9.08 4.17
C MET A 1 -7.02 -7.94 3.36
N LEU A 2 -6.30 -6.89 2.93
CA LEU A 2 -6.90 -5.83 2.09
C LEU A 2 -7.49 -6.47 0.82
N PRO A 3 -8.77 -6.21 0.48
CA PRO A 3 -9.35 -6.72 -0.75
C PRO A 3 -8.56 -6.12 -1.91
N LYS A 4 -8.05 -6.97 -2.81
CA LYS A 4 -7.63 -6.50 -4.13
C LYS A 4 -8.88 -5.91 -4.77
N SER A 5 -8.92 -4.60 -4.98
CA SER A 5 -10.00 -3.97 -5.74
C SER A 5 -10.16 -4.71 -7.08
N PRO A 6 -11.38 -5.13 -7.47
CA PRO A 6 -11.63 -5.85 -8.72
C PRO A 6 -11.30 -5.01 -9.97
N ASN A 7 -11.11 -3.70 -9.80
CA ASN A 7 -10.88 -2.73 -10.87
C ASN A 7 -9.42 -2.29 -10.96
N LEU A 8 -8.46 -3.20 -10.79
CA LEU A 8 -7.13 -2.92 -11.31
C LEU A 8 -7.23 -3.04 -12.84
N PRO A 9 -6.93 -2.00 -13.64
CA PRO A 9 -6.85 -2.18 -15.08
C PRO A 9 -5.82 -3.27 -15.38
N LEU A 10 -6.31 -4.43 -15.79
CA LEU A 10 -5.49 -5.60 -16.12
C LEU A 10 -5.01 -5.45 -17.55
N ALA A 11 -3.92 -4.71 -17.72
CA ALA A 11 -3.09 -4.87 -18.92
C ALA A 11 -2.41 -6.24 -18.82
N ARG A 12 -2.73 -7.16 -19.74
CA ARG A 12 -2.10 -8.48 -19.85
C ARG A 12 -1.58 -8.64 -21.27
N GLY A 13 -0.28 -8.85 -21.42
CA GLY A 13 0.32 -9.26 -22.69
C GLY A 13 -0.18 -10.64 -23.09
N LYS A 14 -1.17 -10.70 -23.99
CA LYS A 14 -1.71 -11.96 -24.53
C LYS A 14 -0.87 -12.50 -25.70
N THR A 15 -0.03 -11.64 -26.29
CA THR A 15 0.93 -12.00 -27.33
C THR A 15 2.35 -11.92 -26.76
N PHE A 16 3.30 -12.60 -27.42
CA PHE A 16 4.72 -12.52 -27.08
C PHE A 16 5.19 -11.05 -27.03
N VAL A 17 4.94 -10.30 -28.12
CA VAL A 17 5.29 -8.87 -28.20
C VAL A 17 4.63 -8.07 -27.07
N GLY A 18 3.32 -8.25 -26.85
CA GLY A 18 2.60 -7.53 -25.80
C GLY A 18 3.12 -7.83 -24.39
N TYR A 19 3.56 -9.06 -24.11
CA TYR A 19 4.16 -9.42 -22.82
C TYR A 19 5.48 -8.67 -22.60
N PHE A 20 6.37 -8.68 -23.59
CA PHE A 20 7.67 -8.02 -23.47
C PHE A 20 7.58 -6.49 -23.48
N THR A 21 6.67 -5.90 -24.27
CA THR A 21 6.42 -4.45 -24.24
C THR A 21 5.92 -4.01 -22.86
N LEU A 22 4.93 -4.71 -22.29
CA LEU A 22 4.41 -4.37 -20.96
C LEU A 22 5.46 -4.56 -19.87
N ARG A 23 6.26 -5.63 -19.97
CA ARG A 23 7.36 -5.88 -19.03
C ARG A 23 8.42 -4.78 -19.11
N TRP A 24 8.79 -4.36 -20.32
CA TRP A 24 9.72 -3.27 -20.53
C TRP A 24 9.19 -1.96 -19.90
N GLN A 25 7.94 -1.57 -20.17
CA GLN A 25 7.32 -0.39 -19.55
C GLN A 25 7.28 -0.45 -18.00
N GLN A 26 7.11 -1.65 -17.44
CA GLN A 26 7.16 -1.86 -15.99
C GLN A 26 8.57 -1.71 -15.42
N ASP A 27 9.57 -2.23 -16.13
CA ASP A 27 10.98 -2.23 -15.72
C ASP A 27 11.65 -0.86 -15.93
N THR A 28 11.18 -0.07 -16.92
CA THR A 28 11.61 1.32 -17.18
C THR A 28 10.81 2.37 -16.42
N TYR A 29 9.79 1.96 -15.65
CA TYR A 29 8.89 2.83 -14.90
C TYR A 29 8.01 3.76 -15.74
N GLU A 30 7.86 3.49 -17.03
CA GLU A 30 6.89 4.18 -17.89
C GLU A 30 5.45 3.84 -17.53
N LEU A 31 5.22 2.65 -16.97
CA LEU A 31 3.92 2.31 -16.41
C LEU A 31 3.73 2.91 -15.01
N GLY A 32 3.05 4.06 -14.95
CA GLY A 32 2.67 4.70 -13.70
C GLY A 32 1.67 3.86 -12.90
N ARG A 33 1.95 3.63 -11.61
CA ARG A 33 1.05 2.95 -10.66
C ARG A 33 0.74 3.85 -9.49
N HIS A 34 -0.53 4.23 -9.37
CA HIS A 34 -1.07 5.12 -8.35
C HIS A 34 -2.10 4.38 -7.50
N TYR A 35 -2.10 4.64 -6.20
CA TYR A 35 -3.01 4.02 -5.23
C TYR A 35 -3.54 5.09 -4.29
N LEU A 36 -4.81 4.98 -3.91
CA LEU A 36 -5.37 5.71 -2.78
C LEU A 36 -5.26 4.82 -1.54
N VAL A 37 -4.73 5.39 -0.45
CA VAL A 37 -4.49 4.64 0.79
C VAL A 37 -4.89 5.49 1.99
N LEU A 38 -5.79 4.96 2.82
CA LEU A 38 -6.11 5.55 4.12
C LEU A 38 -5.13 5.03 5.17
N CYS A 39 -4.48 5.95 5.89
CA CYS A 39 -3.43 5.63 6.85
C CYS A 39 -3.66 6.34 8.18
N HIS A 40 -3.12 5.77 9.25
CA HIS A 40 -3.07 6.39 10.57
C HIS A 40 -2.05 7.54 10.61
N GLY A 41 -2.34 8.57 11.42
CA GLY A 41 -1.50 9.75 11.57
C GLY A 41 -1.76 10.82 10.50
N HIS A 42 -1.30 12.05 10.79
CA HIS A 42 -1.20 13.13 9.81
C HIS A 42 0.17 13.08 9.16
N LEU A 43 0.21 12.76 7.87
CA LEU A 43 1.41 12.92 7.06
C LEU A 43 1.58 14.42 6.78
N SER A 44 2.78 14.95 7.00
CA SER A 44 3.06 16.36 6.71
C SER A 44 2.84 16.70 5.23
N THR A 45 2.61 17.97 4.93
CA THR A 45 2.32 18.43 3.57
C THR A 45 3.50 18.18 2.61
N GLY A 46 3.19 17.98 1.32
CA GLY A 46 4.18 17.75 0.27
C GLY A 46 4.45 16.27 -0.04
N LYS A 47 5.50 16.03 -0.83
CA LYS A 47 5.87 14.71 -1.34
C LYS A 47 6.87 14.02 -0.41
N HIS A 48 6.50 12.83 0.04
CA HIS A 48 7.33 11.98 0.90
C HIS A 48 7.89 10.81 0.11
N ILE A 49 9.21 10.73 -0.01
CA ILE A 49 9.88 9.63 -0.71
C ILE A 49 10.38 8.61 0.30
N ILE A 50 9.93 7.36 0.15
CA ILE A 50 10.34 6.22 0.97
C ILE A 50 11.12 5.24 0.11
N ASN A 51 12.45 5.25 0.27
CA ASN A 51 13.41 4.42 -0.49
C ASN A 51 13.95 3.21 0.30
N ALA A 52 13.21 2.80 1.34
CA ALA A 52 13.58 1.67 2.17
C ALA A 52 13.59 0.35 1.39
N ARG A 53 14.58 -0.52 1.62
CA ARG A 53 14.65 -1.84 0.97
C ARG A 53 13.65 -2.80 1.60
N VAL A 54 12.97 -3.61 0.78
CA VAL A 54 11.95 -4.57 1.23
C VAL A 54 12.46 -6.00 1.07
N LYS A 55 12.52 -6.75 2.18
CA LYS A 55 12.77 -8.19 2.19
C LYS A 55 11.45 -8.92 2.29
N THR A 56 11.19 -9.84 1.36
CA THR A 56 9.98 -10.66 1.32
C THR A 56 10.30 -12.09 1.73
N SER A 57 9.60 -12.61 2.73
CA SER A 57 9.56 -14.04 3.00
C SER A 57 8.51 -14.69 2.11
N LYS A 58 8.91 -15.76 1.40
CA LYS A 58 8.03 -16.51 0.50
C LYS A 58 7.30 -17.66 1.20
N THR A 59 7.55 -17.89 2.48
CA THR A 59 6.76 -18.84 3.29
C THR A 59 5.31 -18.43 3.30
N PHE A 60 4.38 -19.35 3.13
CA PHE A 60 2.96 -19.05 3.08
C PHE A 60 2.39 -18.86 4.50
N PRO A 61 1.69 -17.74 4.81
CA PRO A 61 1.40 -16.61 3.92
C PRO A 61 2.59 -15.65 3.78
N ALA A 62 2.85 -15.17 2.56
CA ALA A 62 3.98 -14.27 2.32
C ALA A 62 3.96 -13.03 3.22
N THR A 63 5.11 -12.69 3.76
CA THR A 63 5.31 -11.49 4.60
C THR A 63 6.46 -10.66 4.04
N SER A 64 6.53 -9.40 4.46
CA SER A 64 7.53 -8.45 3.98
C SER A 64 7.87 -7.47 5.08
N ARG A 65 9.11 -7.03 5.12
CA ARG A 65 9.61 -6.07 6.12
C ARG A 65 10.68 -5.17 5.50
N VAL A 66 10.84 -3.98 6.05
CA VAL A 66 12.01 -3.15 5.76
C VAL A 66 13.25 -3.85 6.32
N SER A 67 14.29 -3.99 5.49
CA SER A 67 15.53 -4.64 5.88
C SER A 67 16.64 -4.29 4.89
N ALA A 68 17.85 -4.02 5.38
CA ALA A 68 19.02 -3.78 4.54
C ALA A 68 19.28 -4.94 3.55
N ALA A 69 19.01 -6.19 3.96
CA ALA A 69 19.11 -7.39 3.11
C ALA A 69 17.93 -7.55 2.12
N GLY A 70 17.03 -6.57 2.03
CA GLY A 70 15.90 -6.55 1.09
C GLY A 70 16.32 -6.17 -0.33
N LYS A 71 15.34 -6.10 -1.23
CA LYS A 71 15.51 -5.53 -2.57
C LYS A 71 15.18 -4.04 -2.56
N PRO A 72 15.78 -3.22 -3.44
CA PRO A 72 15.40 -1.81 -3.60
C PRO A 72 13.90 -1.68 -3.84
N ALA A 73 13.30 -0.71 -3.16
CA ALA A 73 11.91 -0.33 -3.34
C ALA A 73 11.78 1.20 -3.25
N TRP A 74 10.90 1.75 -4.08
CA TRP A 74 10.67 3.18 -4.20
C TRP A 74 9.17 3.46 -4.17
N THR A 75 8.77 4.28 -3.21
CA THR A 75 7.39 4.73 -3.00
C THR A 75 7.41 6.23 -2.75
N GLN A 76 6.51 6.98 -3.39
CA GLN A 76 6.21 8.36 -3.03
C GLN A 76 4.79 8.43 -2.47
N ALA A 77 4.61 9.12 -1.36
CA ALA A 77 3.31 9.39 -0.77
C ALA A 77 3.06 10.89 -0.68
N GLU A 78 1.83 11.30 -0.92
CA GLU A 78 1.39 12.70 -0.81
C GLU A 78 0.00 12.71 -0.18
N ALA A 79 -0.18 13.53 0.86
CA ALA A 79 -1.47 13.67 1.52
C ALA A 79 -2.44 14.44 0.63
N LEU A 80 -3.54 13.81 0.22
CA LEU A 80 -4.65 14.47 -0.46
C LEU A 80 -5.59 15.16 0.53
N CYS A 81 -5.76 14.55 1.71
CA CYS A 81 -6.63 15.07 2.76
C CYS A 81 -6.15 14.59 4.13
N LEU A 82 -6.21 15.48 5.12
CA LEU A 82 -6.03 15.15 6.54
C LEU A 82 -7.42 15.01 7.17
N LEU A 83 -7.59 13.92 7.91
CA LEU A 83 -8.87 13.49 8.49
C LEU A 83 -8.68 13.24 9.99
N ALA A 84 -9.79 13.18 10.72
CA ALA A 84 -9.78 12.81 12.13
C ALA A 84 -11.07 12.05 12.48
N ARG A 85 -10.97 11.05 13.38
CA ARG A 85 -12.11 10.43 14.05
C ARG A 85 -11.96 10.67 15.55
N GLY A 86 -12.65 11.68 16.08
CA GLY A 86 -12.34 12.21 17.41
C GLY A 86 -10.90 12.71 17.43
N ASP A 87 -10.11 12.30 18.43
CA ASP A 87 -8.70 12.67 18.56
C ASP A 87 -7.75 11.80 17.73
N GLN A 88 -8.25 10.80 17.00
CA GLN A 88 -7.43 9.92 16.18
C GLN A 88 -7.18 10.56 14.80
N PRO A 89 -5.92 10.91 14.44
CA PRO A 89 -5.59 11.51 13.15
C PRO A 89 -5.44 10.46 12.04
N PHE A 90 -5.84 10.81 10.82
CA PHE A 90 -5.72 9.98 9.62
C PHE A 90 -5.31 10.81 8.40
N SER A 91 -4.74 10.16 7.40
CA SER A 91 -4.43 10.78 6.11
C SER A 91 -4.93 9.92 4.95
N LEU A 92 -5.62 10.54 4.00
CA LEU A 92 -5.87 9.94 2.70
C LEU A 92 -4.70 10.28 1.78
N LEU A 93 -3.95 9.27 1.36
CA LEU A 93 -2.72 9.42 0.59
C LEU A 93 -2.91 9.03 -0.87
N LEU A 94 -2.33 9.82 -1.77
CA LEU A 94 -1.97 9.38 -3.11
C LEU A 94 -0.58 8.75 -3.04
N VAL A 95 -0.48 7.46 -3.39
CA VAL A 95 0.76 6.69 -3.33
C VAL A 95 1.17 6.26 -4.72
N LEU A 96 2.39 6.65 -5.10
CA LEU A 96 3.05 6.26 -6.34
C LEU A 96 4.12 5.21 -6.07
N ILE A 97 4.18 4.16 -6.89
CA ILE A 97 5.28 3.18 -6.81
C ILE A 97 5.98 3.01 -8.16
N ARG A 98 7.31 2.97 -8.12
CA ARG A 98 8.14 2.59 -9.27
C ARG A 98 8.44 1.09 -9.23
N THR A 99 8.70 0.54 -8.05
CA THR A 99 8.89 -0.90 -7.85
C THR A 99 7.62 -1.59 -7.35
N GLY A 100 7.51 -2.91 -7.55
CA GLY A 100 6.36 -3.71 -7.10
C GLY A 100 6.74 -4.85 -6.15
N ARG A 101 7.35 -4.56 -4.99
CA ARG A 101 7.64 -5.61 -3.99
C ARG A 101 6.36 -6.06 -3.28
N THR A 102 6.33 -7.30 -2.81
CA THR A 102 5.17 -7.83 -2.06
C THR A 102 4.89 -6.94 -0.84
N HIS A 103 3.64 -6.49 -0.71
CA HIS A 103 3.19 -5.58 0.36
C HIS A 103 3.99 -4.28 0.51
N GLN A 104 4.68 -3.81 -0.55
CA GLN A 104 5.58 -2.66 -0.51
C GLN A 104 4.94 -1.43 0.16
N ILE A 105 3.77 -1.00 -0.31
CA ILE A 105 3.08 0.19 0.20
C ILE A 105 2.81 0.05 1.71
N ARG A 106 2.20 -1.06 2.12
CA ARG A 106 1.85 -1.34 3.52
C ARG A 106 3.06 -1.28 4.45
N VAL A 107 4.15 -1.92 4.04
CA VAL A 107 5.40 -1.97 4.82
C VAL A 107 6.12 -0.63 4.85
N HIS A 108 6.14 0.11 3.74
CA HIS A 108 6.74 1.45 3.67
C HIS A 108 5.99 2.45 4.54
N LEU A 109 4.66 2.46 4.46
CA LEU A 109 3.82 3.37 5.23
C LEU A 109 3.91 3.06 6.73
N LYS A 110 3.90 1.78 7.13
CA LYS A 110 4.22 1.38 8.52
C LYS A 110 5.61 1.89 8.94
N HIS A 111 6.62 1.69 8.09
CA HIS A 111 7.99 2.11 8.39
C HIS A 111 8.13 3.63 8.55
N ALA A 112 7.33 4.41 7.82
CA ALA A 112 7.25 5.85 7.94
C ALA A 112 6.38 6.33 9.12
N GLY A 113 5.85 5.42 9.96
CA GLY A 113 5.01 5.77 11.11
C GLY A 113 3.52 5.96 10.78
N HIS A 114 3.10 5.67 9.55
CA HIS A 114 1.73 5.87 9.06
C HIS A 114 1.11 4.54 8.59
N PRO A 115 0.90 3.55 9.48
CA PRO A 115 0.38 2.25 9.07
C PRO A 115 -0.99 2.37 8.38
N THR A 116 -1.26 1.48 7.42
CA THR A 116 -2.52 1.45 6.67
C THR A 116 -3.69 1.06 7.60
N VAL A 117 -4.84 1.71 7.42
CA VAL A 117 -6.06 1.40 8.16
C VAL A 117 -6.59 0.01 7.78
N CYS A 118 -7.15 -0.72 8.75
CA CYS A 118 -7.66 -2.09 8.58
C CYS A 118 -6.59 -3.10 8.09
N ASP A 119 -5.32 -2.87 8.42
CA ASP A 119 -4.21 -3.74 8.04
C ASP A 119 -3.83 -4.72 9.16
N GLU A 120 -4.50 -5.85 9.18
CA GLU A 120 -4.27 -6.97 10.11
C GLU A 120 -2.81 -7.44 10.22
N LYS A 121 -2.00 -7.32 9.16
CA LYS A 121 -0.66 -7.92 9.11
C LYS A 121 0.41 -6.94 9.57
N TYR A 122 0.21 -5.65 9.33
CA TYR A 122 1.23 -4.63 9.50
C TYR A 122 0.87 -3.56 10.51
N THR A 123 -0.38 -3.51 10.96
CA THR A 123 -0.80 -2.61 12.05
C THR A 123 -0.77 -3.34 13.39
N ASP A 124 -0.69 -2.58 14.48
CA ASP A 124 -0.82 -3.15 15.83
C ASP A 124 -2.20 -3.85 15.97
N PRO A 125 -2.26 -5.03 16.61
CA PRO A 125 -3.53 -5.77 16.74
C PRO A 125 -4.64 -4.98 17.44
N ALA A 126 -4.33 -4.14 18.43
CA ALA A 126 -5.33 -3.33 19.11
C ALA A 126 -5.89 -2.26 18.18
N ILE A 127 -5.02 -1.54 17.47
CA ILE A 127 -5.42 -0.55 16.46
C ILE A 127 -6.22 -1.22 15.33
N PHE A 128 -5.82 -2.41 14.89
CA PHE A 128 -6.58 -3.16 13.88
C PHE A 128 -7.98 -3.55 14.36
N ALA A 129 -8.13 -3.98 15.61
CA ALA A 129 -9.43 -4.31 16.18
C ALA A 129 -10.34 -3.08 16.23
N GLU A 130 -9.80 -1.92 16.63
CA GLU A 130 -10.50 -0.64 16.57
C GLU A 130 -10.93 -0.31 15.13
N ASP A 131 -9.98 -0.34 14.19
CA ASP A 131 -10.20 -0.18 12.74
C ASP A 131 -11.40 -0.98 12.23
N VAL A 132 -11.47 -2.26 12.60
CA VAL A 132 -12.58 -3.13 12.20
C VAL A 132 -13.89 -2.72 12.88
N ALA A 133 -13.87 -2.34 14.16
CA ALA A 133 -15.07 -1.99 14.91
C ALA A 133 -15.83 -0.80 14.30
N TRP A 134 -15.14 0.31 14.03
CA TRP A 134 -15.80 1.50 13.47
C TRP A 134 -16.03 1.41 11.96
N SER A 135 -15.19 0.69 11.20
CA SER A 135 -15.42 0.50 9.76
C SER A 135 -16.60 -0.41 9.47
N SER A 136 -16.89 -1.36 10.37
CA SER A 136 -18.05 -2.26 10.27
C SER A 136 -19.34 -1.66 10.82
N ALA A 137 -19.26 -0.58 11.61
CA ALA A 137 -20.42 0.10 12.19
C ALA A 137 -21.11 1.05 11.18
N GLY A 138 -20.41 1.50 10.14
CA GLY A 138 -21.04 2.13 8.99
C GLY A 138 -21.64 1.08 8.05
N ASN A 139 -22.70 1.43 7.32
CA ASN A 139 -23.35 0.56 6.30
C ASN A 139 -22.43 0.14 5.12
N PHE A 140 -21.11 0.31 5.25
CA PHE A 140 -20.10 -0.03 4.27
C PHE A 140 -19.58 -1.45 4.52
N LYS A 141 -20.30 -2.44 4.00
CA LYS A 141 -19.82 -3.82 3.95
C LYS A 141 -18.67 -3.91 2.95
N ILE A 142 -17.42 -4.00 3.43
CA ILE A 142 -16.31 -4.47 2.60
C ILE A 142 -16.67 -5.90 2.18
N PRO A 143 -16.84 -6.19 0.88
CA PRO A 143 -17.19 -7.53 0.46
C PRO A 143 -16.06 -8.49 0.85
N ARG A 144 -16.32 -9.33 1.85
CA ARG A 144 -15.48 -10.47 2.19
C ARG A 144 -15.80 -11.56 1.15
N ARG A 145 -14.80 -12.00 0.40
CA ARG A 145 -14.81 -13.30 -0.28
C ARG A 145 -14.07 -14.29 0.59
#